data_AF-A0A9D5MMZ5-F1
#
_entry.id   AF-A0A9D5MMZ5-F1
#
_cell.length_a   1.000
_cell.length_b   1.000
_cell.length_c   1.000
_cell.angle_alpha   90.00
_cell.angle_beta   90.00
_cell.angle_gamma   90.00
#
_symmetry.space_group_name_H-M   'P 1'
#
loop_
_entity.id
_entity.type
_entity.pdbx_description
1 polymer ?
#
loop_
_entity_poly.entity_id
_entity_poly.type
_entity_poly.pdbx_seq_one_letter_code
_entity_poly.pdbx_strand_id
1 'polypeptide(L)'
;MRNKIFITFFVVSVFAVIVAACGDRKKETYDVSDLEATTLTSQAIVEAKEEASATEASAYNEMLKEHVPMDISGCDTFTQIVDKLSPGMAYANARIGDTDVLLVTEYTYDYKMDNSGNMAAIDAEIYKYNEAGTPEYVGYITAGGTAYPLSVKDDFLYVGGNHFIKKYTMKAGHLEIDEEAFVEYQSNGDAQYYHRSDYREVEADENGQVDSDSFMTSIYAETEDAEIIDFSVVQ
;
A
#
# COMPACT_ATOMS: atom_id res chain seq x y z
N MET A 1 20.34 -17.80 -51.59
CA MET A 1 19.91 -19.21 -51.42
C MET A 1 20.18 -19.63 -49.98
N ARG A 2 19.21 -20.29 -49.35
CA ARG A 2 19.15 -20.68 -47.94
C ARG A 2 20.33 -21.56 -47.54
N ASN A 3 20.87 -21.33 -46.34
CA ASN A 3 21.30 -22.41 -45.46
C ASN A 3 21.02 -22.01 -44.02
N LYS A 4 20.07 -22.72 -43.40
CA LYS A 4 19.72 -22.63 -41.98
C LYS A 4 20.58 -23.65 -41.24
N ILE A 5 21.42 -23.19 -40.31
CA ILE A 5 22.11 -24.04 -39.35
C ILE A 5 21.30 -23.94 -38.04
N PHE A 6 20.75 -25.07 -37.60
CA PHE A 6 20.17 -25.26 -36.27
C PHE A 6 21.32 -25.35 -35.27
N ILE A 7 21.35 -24.46 -34.27
CA ILE A 7 22.16 -24.63 -33.06
C ILE A 7 21.18 -24.60 -31.89
N THR A 8 20.98 -25.77 -31.30
CA THR A 8 20.30 -25.96 -30.03
C THR A 8 21.15 -25.34 -28.93
N PHE A 9 20.74 -24.19 -28.40
CA PHE A 9 21.36 -23.60 -27.21
C PHE A 9 20.66 -24.17 -25.97
N PHE A 10 21.25 -25.21 -25.39
CA PHE A 10 21.06 -25.54 -23.98
C PHE A 10 22.00 -24.60 -23.21
N VAL A 11 21.45 -23.59 -22.56
CA VAL A 11 22.21 -22.75 -21.62
C VAL A 11 21.54 -22.85 -20.26
N VAL A 12 21.91 -23.90 -19.54
CA VAL A 12 21.87 -23.89 -18.08
C VAL A 12 23.08 -23.06 -17.66
N SER A 13 22.87 -21.79 -17.34
CA SER A 13 23.89 -20.96 -16.72
C SER A 13 23.55 -20.79 -15.25
N VAL A 14 24.10 -21.70 -14.45
CA VAL A 14 24.15 -21.62 -12.99
C VAL A 14 24.99 -20.39 -12.63
N PHE A 15 24.38 -19.40 -11.99
CA PHE A 15 25.12 -18.33 -11.34
C PHE A 15 25.80 -18.91 -10.09
N ALA A 16 27.13 -19.03 -10.15
CA ALA A 16 27.96 -19.29 -8.99
C ALA A 16 27.97 -18.04 -8.09
N VAL A 17 27.33 -18.10 -6.92
CA VAL A 17 27.50 -17.08 -5.88
C VAL A 17 28.84 -17.33 -5.22
N ILE A 18 29.79 -16.43 -5.45
CA ILE A 18 31.08 -16.41 -4.76
C ILE A 18 30.90 -15.58 -3.49
N VAL A 19 30.79 -16.26 -2.34
CA VAL A 19 30.99 -15.60 -1.04
C VAL A 19 32.49 -15.60 -0.75
N ALA A 20 33.12 -14.44 -0.89
CA ALA A 20 34.49 -14.21 -0.48
C ALA A 20 34.54 -14.04 1.05
N ALA A 21 34.77 -15.14 1.77
CA ALA A 21 35.31 -15.11 3.13
C ALA A 21 36.76 -15.63 3.06
N CYS A 22 37.72 -14.81 3.51
CA CYS A 22 39.15 -15.07 3.41
C CYS A 22 39.55 -16.43 4.00
N GLY A 23 40.21 -17.27 3.19
CA GLY A 23 40.80 -18.54 3.62
C GLY A 23 41.18 -19.46 2.44
N ASP A 24 42.24 -19.12 1.72
CA ASP A 24 42.96 -20.00 0.76
C ASP A 24 43.42 -21.30 1.47
N ARG A 25 43.43 -22.52 0.93
CA ARG A 25 43.02 -23.10 -0.37
C ARG A 25 43.20 -24.63 -0.28
N LYS A 26 42.25 -25.44 -0.77
CA LYS A 26 42.49 -26.68 -1.55
C LYS A 26 41.16 -27.15 -2.18
N LYS A 27 41.15 -27.28 -3.50
CA LYS A 27 39.99 -27.68 -4.31
C LYS A 27 39.73 -29.18 -4.16
N GLU A 28 38.57 -29.55 -3.64
CA GLU A 28 37.95 -30.85 -3.92
C GLU A 28 36.70 -30.60 -4.77
N THR A 29 36.62 -31.31 -5.89
CA THR A 29 35.44 -31.41 -6.74
C THR A 29 34.42 -32.29 -6.02
N TYR A 30 33.25 -31.73 -5.70
CA TYR A 30 32.14 -32.49 -5.14
C TYR A 30 31.21 -32.95 -6.26
N ASP A 31 30.93 -34.25 -6.27
CA ASP A 31 29.88 -34.88 -7.07
C ASP A 31 28.51 -34.46 -6.53
N VAL A 32 27.66 -33.93 -7.39
CA VAL A 32 26.39 -33.27 -7.01
C VAL A 32 25.20 -34.24 -7.04
N SER A 33 25.45 -35.55 -7.04
CA SER A 33 24.38 -36.54 -7.14
C SER A 33 23.53 -36.72 -5.87
N ASP A 34 23.88 -36.08 -4.74
CA ASP A 34 23.14 -36.21 -3.48
C ASP A 34 22.96 -34.85 -2.73
N LEU A 35 22.77 -33.75 -3.45
CA LEU A 35 22.32 -32.49 -2.83
C LEU A 35 20.79 -32.39 -2.84
N GLU A 36 20.14 -32.94 -1.81
CA GLU A 36 18.84 -32.43 -1.36
C GLU A 36 19.06 -31.06 -0.69
N ALA A 37 19.13 -30.02 -1.51
CA ALA A 37 18.96 -28.65 -1.07
C ALA A 37 18.05 -27.95 -2.08
N THR A 38 16.77 -27.80 -1.74
CA THR A 38 16.06 -26.50 -1.66
C THR A 38 14.58 -26.80 -1.36
N THR A 39 14.31 -27.28 -0.15
CA THR A 39 12.97 -27.35 0.46
C THR A 39 13.03 -26.74 1.86
N LEU A 40 13.76 -25.62 1.99
CA LEU A 40 13.44 -24.61 2.99
C LEU A 40 12.18 -23.88 2.50
N THR A 41 11.12 -24.69 2.62
CA THR A 41 9.69 -24.43 2.73
C THR A 41 9.17 -23.07 2.27
N SER A 42 8.56 -23.08 1.08
CA SER A 42 7.51 -22.13 0.69
C SER A 42 6.50 -21.91 1.83
N GLN A 43 6.25 -22.93 2.64
CA GLN A 43 5.36 -22.89 3.79
C GLN A 43 5.85 -21.94 4.92
N ALA A 44 7.14 -21.89 5.24
CA ALA A 44 7.64 -20.95 6.27
C ALA A 44 7.65 -19.50 5.76
N ILE A 45 7.79 -19.30 4.45
CA ILE A 45 7.66 -17.99 3.81
C ILE A 45 6.18 -17.57 3.74
N VAL A 46 5.28 -18.52 3.51
CA VAL A 46 3.83 -18.30 3.52
C VAL A 46 3.36 -17.99 4.94
N GLU A 47 3.66 -18.83 5.93
CA GLU A 47 3.32 -18.61 7.35
C GLU A 47 3.85 -17.25 7.87
N ALA A 48 5.07 -16.84 7.50
CA ALA A 48 5.61 -15.53 7.87
C ALA A 48 4.89 -14.35 7.17
N LYS A 49 4.36 -14.54 5.96
CA LYS A 49 3.55 -13.53 5.25
C LYS A 49 2.13 -13.45 5.80
N GLU A 50 1.60 -14.57 6.27
CA GLU A 50 0.26 -14.73 6.83
C GLU A 50 0.17 -14.16 8.25
N GLU A 51 1.18 -14.38 9.10
CA GLU A 51 1.28 -13.71 10.40
C GLU A 51 1.47 -12.19 10.24
N ALA A 52 2.25 -11.77 9.24
CA ALA A 52 2.37 -10.35 8.90
C ALA A 52 1.02 -9.75 8.46
N SER A 53 0.18 -10.50 7.75
CA SER A 53 -1.15 -10.08 7.28
C SER A 53 -2.15 -9.71 8.36
N ALA A 54 -2.43 -10.65 9.25
CA ALA A 54 -3.40 -10.46 10.32
C ALA A 54 -2.90 -9.39 11.32
N THR A 55 -1.58 -9.27 11.45
CA THR A 55 -0.93 -8.21 12.23
C THR A 55 -1.00 -6.85 11.51
N GLU A 56 -0.87 -6.78 10.19
CA GLU A 56 -0.93 -5.54 9.41
C GLU A 56 -2.33 -4.89 9.44
N ALA A 57 -3.41 -5.66 9.23
CA ALA A 57 -4.77 -5.13 9.29
C ALA A 57 -5.17 -4.68 10.71
N SER A 58 -4.71 -5.39 11.75
CA SER A 58 -4.95 -5.01 13.15
C SER A 58 -4.08 -3.82 13.59
N ALA A 59 -2.80 -3.79 13.21
CA ALA A 59 -1.89 -2.66 13.46
C ALA A 59 -2.34 -1.40 12.72
N TYR A 60 -2.85 -1.52 11.49
CA TYR A 60 -3.49 -0.42 10.75
C TYR A 60 -4.62 0.21 11.59
N ASN A 61 -5.54 -0.62 12.08
CA ASN A 61 -6.68 -0.16 12.87
C ASN A 61 -6.27 0.41 14.24
N GLU A 62 -5.14 -0.02 14.79
CA GLU A 62 -4.58 0.52 16.03
C GLU A 62 -3.89 1.87 15.79
N MET A 63 -3.09 1.99 14.73
CA MET A 63 -2.46 3.25 14.31
C MET A 63 -3.51 4.35 14.04
N LEU A 64 -4.62 4.01 13.39
CA LEU A 64 -5.72 4.95 13.19
C LEU A 64 -6.31 5.47 14.52
N LYS A 65 -6.35 4.65 15.57
CA LYS A 65 -6.94 5.01 16.87
C LYS A 65 -6.03 5.89 17.72
N GLU A 66 -4.72 5.78 17.54
CA GLU A 66 -3.74 6.55 18.31
C GLU A 66 -3.35 7.87 17.65
N HIS A 67 -3.70 8.06 16.37
CA HIS A 67 -3.36 9.27 15.64
C HIS A 67 -4.03 10.51 16.27
N VAL A 68 -3.22 11.55 16.49
CA VAL A 68 -3.66 12.85 17.00
C VAL A 68 -3.53 13.87 15.87
N PRO A 69 -4.66 14.42 15.37
CA PRO A 69 -4.63 15.38 14.28
C PRO A 69 -3.86 16.66 14.65
N MET A 70 -3.22 17.28 13.67
CA MET A 70 -2.63 18.61 13.82
C MET A 70 -3.64 19.64 14.37
N ASP A 71 -3.16 20.53 15.24
CA ASP A 71 -3.96 21.66 15.73
C ASP A 71 -4.15 22.75 14.66
N ILE A 72 -5.31 22.71 14.01
CA ILE A 72 -5.74 23.71 13.02
C ILE A 72 -6.47 24.91 13.64
N SER A 73 -6.46 25.09 14.96
CA SER A 73 -7.12 26.22 15.61
C SER A 73 -6.63 27.56 15.05
N GLY A 74 -7.57 28.42 14.66
CA GLY A 74 -7.29 29.73 14.05
C GLY A 74 -6.94 29.69 12.56
N CYS A 75 -7.04 28.54 11.89
CA CYS A 75 -6.96 28.43 10.44
C CYS A 75 -8.36 28.54 9.83
N ASP A 76 -8.56 29.52 8.95
CA ASP A 76 -9.78 29.72 8.15
C ASP A 76 -9.61 29.19 6.72
N THR A 77 -8.40 28.79 6.34
CA THR A 77 -8.05 28.31 5.01
C THR A 77 -7.04 27.17 5.07
N PHE A 78 -7.01 26.33 4.02
CA PHE A 78 -5.96 25.33 3.83
C PHE A 78 -4.57 25.97 3.77
N THR A 79 -4.41 27.16 3.19
CA THR A 79 -3.12 27.86 3.19
C THR A 79 -2.61 28.12 4.60
N GLN A 80 -3.49 28.52 5.53
CA GLN A 80 -3.07 28.72 6.92
C GLN A 80 -2.73 27.41 7.64
N ILE A 81 -3.31 26.27 7.24
CA ILE A 81 -2.87 24.95 7.71
C ILE A 81 -1.46 24.67 7.16
N VAL A 82 -1.25 24.88 5.86
CA VAL A 82 0.06 24.69 5.21
C VAL A 82 1.14 25.58 5.84
N ASP A 83 0.81 26.83 6.18
CA ASP A 83 1.73 27.78 6.83
C ASP A 83 2.17 27.33 8.24
N LYS A 84 1.42 26.41 8.89
CA LYS A 84 1.79 25.83 10.19
C LYS A 84 2.69 24.60 10.07
N LEU A 85 2.83 24.02 8.89
CA LEU A 85 3.62 22.81 8.69
C LEU A 85 5.11 23.10 8.93
N SER A 86 5.78 22.16 9.60
CA SER A 86 7.23 22.24 9.82
C SER A 86 8.00 21.77 8.58
N PRO A 87 9.24 22.25 8.37
CA PRO A 87 10.11 21.75 7.30
C PRO A 87 10.21 20.22 7.32
N GLY A 88 10.03 19.60 6.15
CA GLY A 88 10.00 18.14 5.97
C GLY A 88 8.58 17.54 5.92
N MET A 89 7.57 18.20 6.50
CA MET A 89 6.17 17.82 6.29
C MET A 89 5.74 18.14 4.85
N ALA A 90 4.66 17.53 4.39
CA ALA A 90 4.18 17.72 3.04
C ALA A 90 2.65 17.80 2.96
N TYR A 91 2.16 18.37 1.86
CA TYR A 91 0.74 18.50 1.61
C TYR A 91 0.38 18.27 0.14
N ALA A 92 -0.85 17.87 -0.12
CA ALA A 92 -1.42 17.76 -1.45
C ALA A 92 -2.88 18.21 -1.44
N ASN A 93 -3.35 18.79 -2.55
CA ASN A 93 -4.77 18.97 -2.77
C ASN A 93 -5.27 17.84 -3.66
N ALA A 94 -6.40 17.25 -3.31
CA ALA A 94 -7.05 16.24 -4.13
C ALA A 94 -8.56 16.45 -4.10
N ARG A 95 -9.27 15.72 -4.96
CA ARG A 95 -10.72 15.65 -4.95
C ARG A 95 -11.15 14.24 -4.60
N ILE A 96 -12.02 14.10 -3.60
CA ILE A 96 -12.59 12.84 -3.16
C ILE A 96 -14.12 13.00 -3.18
N GLY A 97 -14.79 12.21 -4.02
CA GLY A 97 -16.16 12.43 -4.41
C GLY A 97 -16.35 13.81 -5.03
N ASP A 98 -17.28 14.59 -4.47
CA ASP A 98 -17.51 15.97 -4.87
C ASP A 98 -16.75 17.00 -4.01
N THR A 99 -15.88 16.54 -3.12
CA THR A 99 -15.24 17.37 -2.10
C THR A 99 -13.76 17.58 -2.39
N ASP A 100 -13.35 18.85 -2.45
CA ASP A 100 -11.93 19.22 -2.45
C ASP A 100 -11.35 19.08 -1.04
N VAL A 101 -10.21 18.42 -0.94
CA VAL A 101 -9.54 18.11 0.33
C VAL A 101 -8.08 18.55 0.32
N LEU A 102 -7.57 18.85 1.51
CA LEU A 102 -6.15 18.96 1.79
C LEU A 102 -5.70 17.68 2.50
N LEU A 103 -4.70 17.02 1.93
CA LEU A 103 -3.96 15.94 2.58
C LEU A 103 -2.68 16.50 3.19
N VAL A 104 -2.38 16.13 4.42
CA VAL A 104 -1.15 16.52 5.15
C VAL A 104 -0.47 15.26 5.67
N THR A 105 0.84 15.17 5.48
CA THR A 105 1.65 14.06 5.99
C THR A 105 2.96 14.57 6.60
N GLU A 106 3.50 13.81 7.55
CA GLU A 106 4.83 14.06 8.12
C GLU A 106 5.95 13.51 7.24
N TYR A 107 5.67 12.51 6.39
CA TYR A 107 6.70 11.77 5.68
C TYR A 107 6.34 11.53 4.22
N THR A 108 7.33 11.72 3.36
CA THR A 108 7.22 11.43 1.94
C THR A 108 8.47 10.71 1.43
N TYR A 109 8.35 10.06 0.28
CA TYR A 109 9.46 9.42 -0.41
C TYR A 109 9.38 9.70 -1.91
N ASP A 110 10.54 9.77 -2.56
CA ASP A 110 10.60 9.89 -4.02
C ASP A 110 10.24 8.54 -4.65
N TYR A 111 9.02 8.42 -5.18
CA TYR A 111 8.53 7.16 -5.73
C TYR A 111 9.06 6.87 -7.14
N LYS A 112 9.63 7.87 -7.83
CA LYS A 112 10.30 7.69 -9.13
C LYS A 112 11.78 7.41 -9.00
N MET A 113 12.36 7.66 -7.82
CA MET A 113 13.77 7.42 -7.49
C MET A 113 14.73 8.14 -8.44
N ASP A 114 14.32 9.29 -8.99
CA ASP A 114 15.06 10.07 -9.98
C ASP A 114 15.39 11.49 -9.51
N ASN A 115 15.08 11.83 -8.26
CA ASN A 115 15.21 13.15 -7.63
C ASN A 115 14.45 14.26 -8.37
N SER A 116 13.40 13.91 -9.11
CA SER A 116 12.55 14.88 -9.81
C SER A 116 11.59 15.63 -8.88
N GLY A 117 11.52 15.25 -7.60
CA GLY A 117 10.62 15.83 -6.62
C GLY A 117 9.20 15.27 -6.67
N ASN A 118 9.00 14.10 -7.27
CA ASN A 118 7.74 13.36 -7.26
C ASN A 118 7.62 12.61 -5.92
N MET A 119 6.93 13.22 -4.96
CA MET A 119 6.91 12.78 -3.58
C MET A 119 5.58 12.10 -3.27
N ALA A 120 5.62 10.81 -2.96
CA ALA A 120 4.44 10.07 -2.50
C ALA A 120 4.44 9.97 -0.97
N ALA A 121 3.25 9.71 -0.42
CA ALA A 121 3.05 9.39 0.98
C ALA A 121 2.42 7.99 1.10
N ILE A 122 2.56 7.40 2.29
CA ILE A 122 1.78 6.21 2.68
C ILE A 122 0.68 6.58 3.66
N ASP A 123 0.69 7.77 4.24
CA ASP A 123 -0.32 8.21 5.19
C ASP A 123 -0.68 9.68 4.95
N ALA A 124 -1.85 10.08 5.45
CA ALA A 124 -2.25 11.47 5.45
C ALA A 124 -3.38 11.73 6.44
N GLU A 125 -3.29 12.87 7.13
CA GLU A 125 -4.44 13.58 7.66
C GLU A 125 -5.21 14.22 6.51
N ILE A 126 -6.54 14.16 6.55
CA ILE A 126 -7.41 14.73 5.54
C ILE A 126 -8.24 15.83 6.17
N TYR A 127 -8.29 16.96 5.49
CA TYR A 127 -9.07 18.13 5.85
C TYR A 127 -9.99 18.53 4.71
N LYS A 128 -11.20 18.98 5.04
CA LYS A 128 -12.13 19.59 4.08
C LYS A 128 -12.65 20.92 4.58
N TYR A 129 -13.29 21.71 3.73
CA TYR A 129 -14.10 22.83 4.19
C TYR A 129 -15.49 22.35 4.63
N ASN A 130 -15.97 22.82 5.78
CA ASN A 130 -17.35 22.61 6.20
C ASN A 130 -18.32 23.58 5.49
N GLU A 131 -19.61 23.47 5.80
CA GLU A 131 -20.65 24.34 5.20
C GLU A 131 -20.46 25.84 5.50
N ALA A 132 -19.76 26.17 6.59
CA ALA A 132 -19.42 27.55 6.95
C ALA A 132 -18.17 28.08 6.22
N GLY A 133 -17.51 27.24 5.41
CA GLY A 133 -16.29 27.59 4.69
C GLY A 133 -15.03 27.59 5.55
N THR A 134 -15.04 26.92 6.71
CA THR A 134 -13.85 26.76 7.56
C THR A 134 -13.29 25.34 7.44
N PRO A 135 -11.96 25.15 7.43
CA PRO A 135 -11.35 23.83 7.41
C PRO A 135 -11.73 22.99 8.64
N GLU A 136 -11.95 21.70 8.44
CA GLU A 136 -12.17 20.70 9.48
C GLU A 136 -11.45 19.40 9.16
N TYR A 137 -11.00 18.70 10.19
CA TYR A 137 -10.42 17.37 10.09
C TYR A 137 -11.51 16.33 9.81
N VAL A 138 -11.26 15.41 8.87
CA VAL A 138 -12.23 14.37 8.49
C VAL A 138 -11.73 12.95 8.65
N GLY A 139 -10.42 12.74 8.80
CA GLY A 139 -9.88 11.41 9.02
C GLY A 139 -8.39 11.33 8.78
N TYR A 140 -7.84 10.18 9.14
CA TYR A 140 -6.46 9.79 8.90
C TYR A 140 -6.48 8.46 8.18
N ILE A 141 -5.58 8.30 7.22
CA ILE A 141 -5.44 7.08 6.42
C ILE A 141 -3.97 6.65 6.40
N THR A 142 -3.73 5.36 6.24
CA THR A 142 -2.37 4.80 6.15
C THR A 142 -2.31 3.53 5.28
N ALA A 143 -1.36 3.46 4.37
CA ALA A 143 -1.16 2.33 3.50
C ALA A 143 -0.23 1.32 4.18
N GLY A 144 -0.28 0.06 3.75
CA GLY A 144 0.57 -1.00 4.30
C GLY A 144 2.07 -0.83 4.01
N GLY A 145 2.46 0.15 3.19
CA GLY A 145 3.86 0.48 2.93
C GLY A 145 4.07 1.21 1.61
N THR A 146 5.33 1.49 1.28
CA THR A 146 5.71 2.29 0.11
C THR A 146 5.44 1.61 -1.24
N ALA A 147 5.08 0.32 -1.24
CA ALA A 147 4.57 -0.35 -2.44
C ALA A 147 3.13 0.09 -2.79
N TYR A 148 2.43 0.74 -1.86
CA TYR A 148 1.03 1.16 -1.98
C TYR A 148 0.93 2.68 -1.72
N PRO A 149 1.48 3.53 -2.60
CA PRO A 149 1.32 4.98 -2.47
C PRO A 149 -0.16 5.36 -2.44
N LEU A 150 -0.48 6.44 -1.71
CA LEU A 150 -1.82 7.04 -1.79
C LEU A 150 -2.10 7.47 -3.23
N SER A 151 -3.26 7.07 -3.75
CA SER A 151 -3.63 7.31 -5.15
C SER A 151 -5.10 7.69 -5.29
N VAL A 152 -5.42 8.41 -6.37
CA VAL A 152 -6.78 8.82 -6.71
C VAL A 152 -7.15 8.38 -8.11
N LYS A 153 -8.41 7.99 -8.29
CA LYS A 153 -9.00 7.70 -9.59
C LYS A 153 -10.51 7.83 -9.51
N ASP A 154 -11.11 8.45 -10.54
CA ASP A 154 -12.56 8.60 -10.66
C ASP A 154 -13.21 9.15 -9.36
N ASP A 155 -12.56 10.16 -8.77
CA ASP A 155 -12.93 10.78 -7.49
C ASP A 155 -12.88 9.87 -6.26
N PHE A 156 -12.26 8.69 -6.32
CA PHE A 156 -12.01 7.85 -5.14
C PHE A 156 -10.55 7.93 -4.70
N LEU A 157 -10.35 7.85 -3.39
CA LEU A 157 -9.02 7.70 -2.78
C LEU A 157 -8.77 6.22 -2.48
N TYR A 158 -7.64 5.70 -2.94
CA TYR A 158 -7.25 4.31 -2.76
C TYR A 158 -6.11 4.19 -1.76
N VAL A 159 -6.27 3.24 -0.83
CA VAL A 159 -5.29 2.92 0.20
C VAL A 159 -5.13 1.40 0.24
N GLY A 160 -3.94 0.92 -0.10
CA GLY A 160 -3.63 -0.51 -0.16
C GLY A 160 -2.65 -0.96 0.90
N GLY A 161 -2.65 -2.25 1.20
CA GLY A 161 -1.59 -2.98 1.89
C GLY A 161 -1.32 -4.30 1.18
N ASN A 162 -0.61 -5.24 1.79
CA ASN A 162 -0.46 -6.59 1.18
C ASN A 162 -1.76 -7.41 1.25
N HIS A 163 -2.61 -7.09 2.23
CA HIS A 163 -3.73 -7.95 2.65
C HIS A 163 -5.04 -7.20 2.78
N PHE A 164 -5.07 -5.94 2.36
CA PHE A 164 -6.26 -5.12 2.32
C PHE A 164 -6.14 -4.10 1.21
N ILE A 165 -7.29 -3.67 0.70
CA ILE A 165 -7.41 -2.47 -0.09
C ILE A 165 -8.71 -1.76 0.25
N LYS A 166 -8.64 -0.44 0.34
CA LYS A 166 -9.75 0.44 0.67
C LYS A 166 -9.92 1.48 -0.41
N LYS A 167 -11.18 1.67 -0.80
CA LYS A 167 -11.66 2.70 -1.70
C LYS A 167 -12.51 3.66 -0.88
N TYR A 168 -12.04 4.88 -0.71
CA TYR A 168 -12.67 5.91 0.09
C TYR A 168 -13.41 6.93 -0.78
N THR A 169 -14.51 7.44 -0.24
CA THR A 169 -15.21 8.59 -0.79
C THR A 169 -15.65 9.54 0.33
N MET A 170 -16.17 10.71 -0.05
CA MET A 170 -16.86 11.61 0.87
C MET A 170 -18.36 11.35 0.79
N LYS A 171 -18.97 10.98 1.91
CA LYS A 171 -20.42 10.79 1.99
C LYS A 171 -20.98 11.41 3.26
N ALA A 172 -22.09 12.14 3.10
CA ALA A 172 -22.73 12.88 4.19
C ALA A 172 -21.77 13.80 4.98
N GLY A 173 -20.72 14.31 4.32
CA GLY A 173 -19.72 15.17 4.95
C GLY A 173 -18.66 14.42 5.77
N HIS A 174 -18.55 13.10 5.63
CA HIS A 174 -17.54 12.27 6.29
C HIS A 174 -16.74 11.47 5.26
N LEU A 175 -15.50 11.15 5.61
CA LEU A 175 -14.70 10.18 4.86
C LEU A 175 -15.19 8.79 5.22
N GLU A 176 -15.65 8.05 4.22
CA GLU A 176 -16.29 6.74 4.40
C GLU A 176 -15.67 5.73 3.43
N ILE A 177 -15.63 4.46 3.84
CA ILE A 177 -15.22 3.34 2.99
C ILE A 177 -16.37 3.03 2.02
N ASP A 178 -16.16 3.34 0.73
CA ASP A 178 -17.05 2.86 -0.32
C ASP A 178 -16.93 1.36 -0.48
N GLU A 179 -15.71 0.84 -0.56
CA GLU A 179 -15.41 -0.58 -0.65
C GLU A 179 -14.10 -0.91 0.08
N GLU A 180 -14.11 -1.94 0.91
CA GLU A 180 -12.93 -2.55 1.51
C GLU A 180 -12.96 -4.04 1.20
N ALA A 181 -11.84 -4.57 0.73
CA ALA A 181 -11.64 -6.01 0.64
C ALA A 181 -10.32 -6.37 1.33
N PHE A 182 -10.33 -7.44 2.11
CA PHE A 182 -9.16 -7.87 2.87
C PHE A 182 -9.16 -9.38 3.11
N VAL A 183 -7.98 -9.90 3.47
CA VAL A 183 -7.77 -11.29 3.82
C VAL A 183 -7.24 -11.40 5.25
N GLU A 184 -7.77 -12.35 6.00
CA GLU A 184 -7.21 -12.78 7.27
C GLU A 184 -6.77 -14.23 7.16
N TYR A 185 -5.56 -14.51 7.62
CA TYR A 185 -5.05 -15.87 7.70
C TYR A 185 -5.25 -16.42 9.09
N GLN A 186 -5.87 -17.60 9.15
CA GLN A 186 -6.09 -18.33 10.38
C GLN A 186 -4.80 -19.02 10.82
N SER A 187 -4.74 -19.47 12.08
CA SER A 187 -3.55 -20.12 12.65
C SER A 187 -3.13 -21.42 11.96
N ASN A 188 -3.99 -21.99 11.11
CA ASN A 188 -3.71 -23.16 10.28
C ASN A 188 -3.27 -22.80 8.84
N GLY A 189 -3.15 -21.52 8.52
CA GLY A 189 -2.81 -20.99 7.20
C GLY A 189 -3.97 -20.87 6.23
N ASP A 190 -5.21 -21.16 6.65
CA ASP A 190 -6.37 -20.96 5.79
C ASP A 190 -6.69 -19.47 5.65
N ALA A 191 -6.89 -19.00 4.42
CA ALA A 191 -7.32 -17.65 4.12
C ALA A 191 -8.84 -17.50 4.28
N GLN A 192 -9.27 -16.43 4.95
CA GLN A 192 -10.65 -15.96 4.97
C GLN A 192 -10.72 -14.57 4.34
N TYR A 193 -11.61 -14.43 3.36
CA TYR A 193 -11.75 -13.21 2.57
C TYR A 193 -12.99 -12.44 2.99
N TYR A 194 -12.87 -11.12 2.98
CA TYR A 194 -13.94 -10.24 3.41
C TYR A 194 -14.15 -9.10 2.42
N HIS A 195 -15.39 -8.62 2.37
CA HIS A 195 -15.82 -7.49 1.56
C HIS A 195 -16.82 -6.65 2.37
N ARG A 196 -16.54 -5.35 2.50
CA ARG A 196 -17.29 -4.43 3.35
C ARG A 196 -17.47 -3.06 2.70
N SER A 197 -18.47 -2.33 3.20
CA SER A 197 -18.71 -0.92 2.92
C SER A 197 -19.36 -0.29 4.15
N ASP A 198 -19.06 0.99 4.40
CA ASP A 198 -19.63 1.70 5.56
C ASP A 198 -21.10 2.09 5.35
N TYR A 199 -21.55 2.19 4.08
CA TYR A 199 -22.84 2.82 3.78
C TYR A 199 -23.71 2.14 2.73
N ARG A 200 -23.21 1.13 2.03
CA ARG A 200 -23.98 0.38 1.03
C ARG A 200 -23.92 -1.10 1.31
N GLU A 201 -24.94 -1.82 0.87
CA GLU A 201 -24.88 -3.27 0.83
C GLU A 201 -23.86 -3.70 -0.22
N VAL A 202 -23.11 -4.74 0.14
CA VAL A 202 -22.10 -5.37 -0.71
C VAL A 202 -22.39 -6.87 -0.78
N GLU A 203 -21.85 -7.52 -1.81
CA GLU A 203 -21.94 -8.96 -1.94
C GLU A 203 -20.99 -9.63 -0.94
N ALA A 204 -21.55 -10.00 0.21
CA ALA A 204 -20.92 -10.75 1.28
C ALA A 204 -21.98 -11.42 2.17
N ASP A 205 -21.57 -12.36 3.02
CA ASP A 205 -22.46 -12.94 4.04
C ASP A 205 -22.72 -11.97 5.21
N GLU A 206 -23.44 -12.43 6.24
CA GLU A 206 -23.79 -11.60 7.41
C GLU A 206 -22.58 -11.11 8.24
N ASN A 207 -21.40 -11.73 8.07
CA ASN A 207 -20.16 -11.36 8.72
C ASN A 207 -19.22 -10.56 7.79
N GLY A 208 -19.68 -10.28 6.56
CA GLY A 208 -18.88 -9.65 5.52
C GLY A 208 -17.88 -10.61 4.85
N GLN A 209 -18.06 -11.94 5.00
CA GLN A 209 -17.19 -12.95 4.39
C GLN A 209 -17.61 -13.26 2.95
N VAL A 210 -16.62 -13.57 2.11
CA VAL A 210 -16.79 -13.96 0.70
C VAL A 210 -15.97 -15.21 0.38
N ASP A 211 -16.33 -15.91 -0.69
CA ASP A 211 -15.73 -17.22 -1.04
C ASP A 211 -14.29 -17.12 -1.59
N SER A 212 -13.84 -15.94 -2.02
CA SER A 212 -12.54 -15.74 -2.67
C SER A 212 -12.03 -14.30 -2.59
N ASP A 213 -10.79 -14.09 -3.02
CA ASP A 213 -10.11 -12.78 -3.15
C ASP A 213 -10.57 -11.95 -4.37
N SER A 214 -11.67 -12.34 -5.02
CA SER A 214 -12.12 -11.69 -6.27
C SER A 214 -12.39 -10.19 -6.12
N PHE A 215 -13.00 -9.75 -5.03
CA PHE A 215 -13.22 -8.32 -4.74
C PHE A 215 -11.89 -7.58 -4.52
N MET A 216 -10.99 -8.16 -3.73
CA MET A 216 -9.67 -7.57 -3.50
C MET A 216 -8.89 -7.42 -4.82
N THR A 217 -8.89 -8.46 -5.65
CA THR A 217 -8.28 -8.44 -6.99
C THR A 217 -8.92 -7.36 -7.88
N SER A 218 -10.25 -7.22 -7.84
CA SER A 218 -10.97 -6.21 -8.62
C SER A 218 -10.58 -4.79 -8.21
N ILE A 219 -10.54 -4.50 -6.90
CA ILE A 219 -10.20 -3.16 -6.42
C ILE A 219 -8.72 -2.84 -6.72
N TYR A 220 -7.79 -3.79 -6.60
CA TYR A 220 -6.39 -3.55 -7.04
C TYR A 220 -6.29 -3.28 -8.53
N ALA A 221 -7.08 -3.96 -9.37
CA ALA A 221 -7.11 -3.70 -10.80
C ALA A 221 -7.56 -2.26 -11.11
N GLU A 222 -8.42 -1.65 -10.29
CA GLU A 222 -8.79 -0.24 -10.42
C GLU A 222 -7.59 0.71 -10.19
N THR A 223 -6.58 0.28 -9.43
CA THR A 223 -5.41 1.10 -9.09
C THR A 223 -4.28 1.05 -10.12
N GLU A 224 -4.33 0.15 -11.11
CA GLU A 224 -3.25 -0.02 -12.11
C GLU A 224 -2.96 1.26 -12.92
N ASP A 225 -3.98 2.07 -13.14
CA ASP A 225 -3.95 3.36 -13.84
C ASP A 225 -4.38 4.53 -12.95
N ALA A 226 -4.46 4.33 -11.62
CA ALA A 226 -4.73 5.40 -10.68
C ALA A 226 -3.55 6.39 -10.60
N GLU A 227 -3.86 7.66 -10.35
CA GLU A 227 -2.86 8.70 -10.21
C GLU A 227 -2.31 8.69 -8.78
N ILE A 228 -1.00 8.49 -8.63
CA ILE A 228 -0.32 8.67 -7.34
C ILE A 228 -0.42 10.14 -6.93
N ILE A 229 -0.86 10.39 -5.70
CA ILE A 229 -0.93 11.74 -5.15
C ILE A 229 0.49 12.27 -4.95
N ASP A 230 0.83 13.37 -5.64
CA ASP A 230 2.13 14.03 -5.53
C ASP A 230 2.07 15.14 -4.46
N PHE A 231 2.92 15.03 -3.44
CA PHE A 231 2.95 15.90 -2.27
C PHE A 231 4.02 16.99 -2.40
N SER A 232 3.65 18.22 -2.07
CA SER A 232 4.56 19.35 -1.95
C SER A 232 5.22 19.36 -0.57
N VAL A 233 6.54 19.18 -0.52
CA VAL A 233 7.33 19.18 0.73
C VAL A 233 7.68 20.60 1.15
N VAL A 234 7.39 20.93 2.41
CA VAL A 234 7.74 22.20 3.04
C VAL A 234 9.24 22.26 3.31
N GLN A 235 9.87 23.37 2.94
CA GLN A 235 11.32 23.60 3.04
C GLN A 235 11.69 24.50 4.22
#